data_AF-A0A924TIC6-F1
#
_entry.id   AF-A0A924TIC6-F1
#
_cell.length_a   1.000
_cell.length_b   1.000
_cell.length_c   1.000
_cell.angle_alpha   90.00
_cell.angle_beta   90.00
_cell.angle_gamma   90.00
#
_symmetry.space_group_name_H-M   'P 1'
#
loop_
_entity.id
_entity.type
_entity.pdbx_description
1 polymer ?
#
loop_
_entity_poly.entity_id
_entity_poly.type
_entity_poly.pdbx_seq_one_letter_code
_entity_poly.pdbx_strand_id
1 'polypeptide(L)' 'GELERILDEVLAANAKSVEEFRAGKEKAFNALIGQAMKATKGKANPAQVNELLKKKLG' A
#
# COMPACT_ATOMS: atom_id res chain seq x y z
N GLY A 1 -3.54 -12.41 -6.32
CA GLY A 1 -4.98 -12.06 -6.50
C GLY A 1 -5.14 -10.70 -7.15
N GLU A 2 -6.37 -10.29 -7.53
CA GLU A 2 -6.63 -8.96 -8.12
C GLU A 2 -6.15 -7.83 -7.21
N LEU A 3 -6.46 -7.92 -5.90
CA LEU A 3 -6.00 -6.96 -4.91
C LEU A 3 -4.47 -6.84 -4.86
N GLU A 4 -3.75 -7.96 -4.89
CA GLU A 4 -2.27 -7.94 -4.86
C GLU A 4 -1.67 -7.21 -6.06
N ARG A 5 -2.25 -7.39 -7.27
CA ARG A 5 -1.79 -6.66 -8.46
C ARG A 5 -2.03 -5.16 -8.32
N ILE A 6 -3.20 -4.76 -7.82
CA ILE A 6 -3.51 -3.36 -7.54
C ILE A 6 -2.50 -2.79 -6.54
N LEU A 7 -2.15 -3.55 -5.50
CA LEU A 7 -1.13 -3.12 -4.54
C LEU A 7 0.25 -2.99 -5.19
N ASP A 8 0.65 -3.90 -6.08
CA ASP A 8 1.92 -3.79 -6.81
C ASP A 8 1.98 -2.52 -7.67
N GLU A 9 0.90 -2.19 -8.37
CA GLU A 9 0.78 -0.94 -9.13
C GLU A 9 0.86 0.30 -8.22
N VAL A 10 0.18 0.26 -7.08
CA VAL A 10 0.23 1.34 -6.08
C VAL A 10 1.64 1.52 -5.55
N LEU A 11 2.35 0.45 -5.21
CA LEU A 11 3.73 0.51 -4.73
C LEU A 11 4.67 1.07 -5.80
N ALA A 12 4.53 0.62 -7.05
CA ALA A 12 5.31 1.12 -8.18
C ALA A 12 5.06 2.62 -8.45
N ALA A 13 3.81 3.05 -8.39
CA ALA A 13 3.42 4.46 -8.59
C ALA A 13 3.80 5.38 -7.41
N ASN A 14 4.09 4.81 -6.23
CA ASN A 14 4.39 5.55 -5.00
C ASN A 14 5.77 5.19 -4.43
N ALA A 15 6.77 5.01 -5.31
CA ALA A 15 8.14 4.61 -4.94
C ALA A 15 8.74 5.45 -3.79
N LYS A 16 8.51 6.77 -3.79
CA LYS A 16 8.96 7.66 -2.70
C LYS A 16 8.39 7.27 -1.34
N SER A 17 7.09 6.96 -1.26
CA SER A 17 6.47 6.53 0.00
C SER A 17 6.95 5.16 0.44
N VAL A 18 7.30 4.28 -0.51
CA VAL A 18 7.93 2.99 -0.23
C VAL A 18 9.30 3.18 0.41
N GLU A 19 10.15 4.04 -0.17
CA GLU A 19 11.48 4.36 0.38
C GLU A 19 11.37 5.02 1.75
N GLU A 20 10.46 5.97 1.92
CA GLU A 20 10.22 6.63 3.21
C GLU A 20 9.76 5.64 4.29
N PHE A 21 8.87 4.70 3.95
CA PHE A 21 8.47 3.65 4.88
C PHE A 21 9.65 2.75 5.26
N ARG A 22 10.45 2.32 4.29
CA ARG A 22 11.67 1.54 4.53
C ARG A 22 12.71 2.28 5.36
N ALA A 23 12.72 3.61 5.30
CA ALA A 23 13.53 4.47 6.16
C ALA A 23 12.94 4.69 7.57
N GLY A 24 11.87 3.96 7.93
CA GLY A 24 11.23 4.03 9.25
C GLY A 24 10.16 5.10 9.38
N LYS A 25 9.76 5.78 8.30
CA LYS A 25 8.68 6.79 8.36
C LYS A 25 7.32 6.13 8.26
N GLU A 26 6.75 5.77 9.41
CA GLU A 26 5.43 5.12 9.50
C GLU A 26 4.30 5.91 8.81
N LYS A 27 4.38 7.24 8.75
CA LYS A 27 3.39 8.07 8.03
C LYS A 27 3.30 7.73 6.55
N ALA A 28 4.40 7.32 5.93
CA ALA A 28 4.42 6.94 4.52
C ALA A 28 3.61 5.65 4.26
N PHE A 29 3.54 4.75 5.25
CA PHE A 29 2.72 3.56 5.18
C PHE A 29 1.22 3.89 5.17
N ASN A 30 0.77 4.81 6.03
CA ASN A 30 -0.62 5.26 6.04
C ASN A 30 -1.03 5.92 4.71
N ALA A 31 -0.10 6.63 4.05
CA ALA A 31 -0.33 7.17 2.72
C ALA A 31 -0.52 6.06 1.67
N LEU A 32 0.28 4.99 1.72
CA LEU A 32 0.16 3.83 0.83
C LEU A 32 -1.18 3.09 1.02
N ILE A 33 -1.65 2.94 2.26
CA ILE A 33 -3.00 2.41 2.53
C ILE A 33 -4.05 3.28 1.85
N GLY A 34 -3.98 4.60 2.00
CA GLY A 34 -4.92 5.53 1.36
C GLY A 34 -4.93 5.40 -0.16
N GLN A 35 -3.75 5.32 -0.79
CA GLN A 35 -3.63 5.13 -2.25
C GLN A 35 -4.19 3.77 -2.69
N ALA A 36 -3.93 2.70 -1.94
CA ALA A 36 -4.49 1.37 -2.20
C ALA A 36 -6.02 1.35 -2.09
N MET A 37 -6.58 1.94 -1.04
CA MET A 37 -8.04 2.07 -0.87
C MET A 37 -8.67 2.85 -2.04
N LYS A 38 -8.01 3.91 -2.50
CA LYS A 38 -8.46 4.68 -3.67
C LYS A 38 -8.39 3.85 -4.96
N ALA A 39 -7.30 3.12 -5.20
CA ALA A 39 -7.11 2.30 -6.39
C ALA A 39 -8.15 1.17 -6.48
N THR A 40 -8.52 0.59 -5.34
CA THR A 40 -9.59 -0.41 -5.25
C THR A 40 -11.00 0.20 -5.32
N LYS A 41 -11.12 1.53 -5.43
CA LYS A 41 -12.38 2.29 -5.37
C LYS A 41 -13.20 1.98 -4.12
N GLY A 42 -12.52 1.73 -3.00
CA GLY A 42 -13.15 1.38 -1.72
C GLY A 42 -13.70 -0.05 -1.65
N LYS A 43 -13.46 -0.89 -2.65
CA LYS A 43 -13.95 -2.29 -2.65
C LYS A 43 -13.12 -3.22 -1.76
N ALA A 44 -11.88 -2.86 -1.47
CA ALA A 44 -11.02 -3.67 -0.61
C ALA A 44 -11.25 -3.37 0.87
N ASN A 45 -11.04 -4.39 1.71
CA ASN A 45 -11.08 -4.23 3.15
C ASN A 45 -9.77 -3.55 3.65
N PRO A 46 -9.84 -2.48 4.46
CA PRO A 46 -8.66 -1.80 4.99
C PRO A 46 -7.69 -2.71 5.76
N ALA A 47 -8.20 -3.66 6.54
CA ALA A 47 -7.37 -4.61 7.28
C ALA A 47 -6.61 -5.53 6.31
N GLN A 48 -7.28 -6.02 5.27
CA GLN A 48 -6.64 -6.85 4.25
C GLN A 48 -5.58 -6.08 3.45
N VAL A 49 -5.87 -4.81 3.10
CA VAL A 49 -4.90 -3.92 2.44
C VAL A 49 -3.68 -3.70 3.31
N ASN A 50 -3.89 -3.40 4.60
CA ASN A 50 -2.83 -3.22 5.58
C ASN A 50 -1.91 -4.46 5.68
N GLU A 51 -2.49 -5.65 5.87
CA GLU A 51 -1.72 -6.89 5.98
C GLU A 51 -0.93 -7.20 4.71
N LEU A 52 -1.54 -7.04 3.54
CA LEU A 52 -0.85 -7.29 2.27
C LEU A 52 0.24 -6.26 1.98
N LEU A 53 0.02 -4.99 2.30
CA LEU A 53 1.05 -3.95 2.17
C LEU A 53 2.22 -4.22 3.12
N LYS A 54 1.96 -4.59 4.38
CA LYS A 54 3.02 -5.02 5.32
C LYS A 54 3.79 -6.20 4.78
N LYS A 55 3.10 -7.21 4.25
CA LYS A 55 3.73 -8.41 3.66
C LYS A 55 4.60 -8.09 2.43
N LYS A 56 4.23 -7.09 1.63
CA LYS A 56 4.99 -6.68 0.43
C LYS A 56 6.18 -5.76 0.75
N LEU A 57 6.10 -5.03 1.86
CA LEU A 57 7.10 -4.03 2.25
C LEU A 57 8.04 -4.51 3.37
N GLY A 58 7.67 -5.60 4.05
CA GLY A 58 8.47 -6.30 5.06
C GLY A 58 9.47 -7.26 4.45
#